data_AF-A0A1B6EL78-F1
#
_entry.id   AF-A0A1B6EL78-F1
#
_cell.length_a   1.000
_cell.length_b   1.000
_cell.length_c   1.000
_cell.angle_alpha   90.00
_cell.angle_beta   90.00
_cell.angle_gamma   90.00
#
_symmetry.space_group_name_H-M   'P 1'
#
loop_
_entity.id
_entity.type
_entity.pdbx_description
1 polymer ?
#
loop_
_entity_poly.entity_id
_entity_poly.type
_entity_poly.pdbx_seq_one_letter_code
_entity_poly.pdbx_strand_id
1 'polypeptide(L)'
;MGYPDSNNYIHEKPAARVTVLDAADFDSEIQRILKEQLLKIVSTLSPSLVKWEPELDALLSAVIWKVSRLLEWLELCVQVASLLNYLLFLRQGVFPNLTDRLVGIKPVSATSMSRVVGYSFMTRELLWHGFIELMVFVFPLVNYKYLQRRARKYIGYTRAKDCRQEGLVYTVATRCSVCQEPPVLPHHMGCAHSFCYYCLQSNRMADSKFECPSCGHSDENPSAFQPVTARFSGNS
;
A
#
# COMPACT_ATOMS: atom_id res chain seq x y z
N MET A 1 5.61 -13.23 18.43
CA MET A 1 4.87 -12.59 17.32
C MET A 1 5.30 -11.14 17.29
N GLY A 2 6.26 -10.83 16.43
CA GLY A 2 6.86 -9.50 16.31
C GLY A 2 6.04 -8.64 15.36
N TYR A 3 5.89 -7.38 15.74
CA TYR A 3 5.54 -6.28 14.85
C TYR A 3 6.37 -5.08 15.33
N PRO A 4 7.43 -4.69 14.62
CA PRO A 4 8.00 -3.37 14.79
C PRO A 4 7.47 -2.51 13.65
N ASP A 5 6.81 -1.40 13.95
CA ASP A 5 6.87 -0.29 13.02
C ASP A 5 6.40 1.03 13.63
N SER A 6 6.97 2.09 13.06
CA SER A 6 6.67 3.51 13.21
C SER A 6 7.28 4.20 14.44
N ASN A 7 8.51 4.71 14.25
CA ASN A 7 8.80 6.16 14.35
C ASN A 7 10.32 6.42 14.37
N ASN A 8 10.98 6.28 13.20
CA ASN A 8 12.25 6.96 12.97
C ASN A 8 11.95 8.38 12.45
N TYR A 9 11.56 9.26 13.36
CA TYR A 9 11.80 10.68 13.14
C TYR A 9 13.30 10.88 13.25
N ILE A 10 13.97 11.02 12.11
CA ILE A 10 15.34 11.54 12.07
C ILE A 10 15.23 12.97 12.60
N HIS A 11 15.48 13.13 13.90
CA HIS A 11 15.85 14.41 14.47
C HIS A 11 17.15 14.81 13.77
N GLU A 12 17.03 15.59 12.69
CA GLU A 12 18.14 16.40 12.21
C GLU A 12 18.56 17.27 13.39
N LYS A 13 19.67 16.88 14.01
CA LYS A 13 20.30 17.68 15.06
C LYS A 13 20.64 19.03 14.42
N PRO A 14 20.16 20.15 14.97
CA PRO A 14 20.62 21.46 14.51
C PRO A 14 22.14 21.47 14.65
N ALA A 15 22.85 21.87 13.59
CA ALA A 15 24.30 21.95 13.57
C ALA A 15 24.79 22.59 14.87
N ALA A 16 25.53 21.79 15.66
CA ALA A 16 25.82 22.12 17.04
C ALA A 16 26.65 23.40 17.09
N ARG A 17 26.34 24.31 18.03
CA ARG A 17 27.12 25.53 18.32
C ARG A 17 28.64 25.29 18.38
N VAL A 18 29.05 24.08 18.74
CA VAL A 18 30.44 23.62 18.81
C VAL A 18 31.15 23.73 17.46
N THR A 19 30.53 23.38 16.32
CA THR A 19 31.20 23.48 15.01
C THR A 19 31.44 24.92 14.56
N VAL A 20 30.62 25.86 15.05
CA VAL A 20 30.78 27.29 14.79
C VAL A 20 31.85 27.90 15.70
N LEU A 21 31.90 27.47 16.97
CA LEU A 21 32.99 27.82 17.89
C LEU A 21 34.35 27.29 17.40
N ASP A 22 34.41 26.02 17.00
CA ASP A 22 35.63 25.37 16.50
C ASP A 22 36.20 26.08 15.27
N ALA A 23 35.35 26.58 14.36
CA ALA A 23 35.80 27.33 13.19
C ALA A 23 36.43 28.69 13.56
N ALA A 24 35.83 29.42 14.51
CA ALA A 24 36.35 30.71 14.96
C ALA A 24 37.66 30.56 15.76
N ASP A 25 37.75 29.51 16.58
CA ASP A 25 38.96 29.21 17.35
C ASP A 25 40.12 28.78 16.41
N PHE A 26 39.81 28.03 15.34
CA PHE A 26 40.81 27.59 14.36
C PHE A 26 41.48 28.73 13.61
N ASP A 27 40.72 29.76 13.20
CA ASP A 27 41.27 30.93 12.52
C ASP A 27 42.26 31.70 13.42
N SER A 28 41.96 31.80 14.72
CA SER A 28 42.84 32.45 15.69
C SER A 28 44.13 31.65 15.93
N GLU A 29 44.03 30.32 15.90
CA GLU A 29 45.17 29.41 16.05
C GLU A 29 46.08 29.45 14.82
N ILE A 30 45.53 29.51 13.61
CA ILE A 30 46.30 29.69 12.36
C ILE A 30 47.10 30.98 12.42
N GLN A 31 46.46 32.09 12.84
CA GLN A 31 47.12 33.38 12.96
C GLN A 31 48.28 33.33 13.96
N ARG A 32 48.08 32.68 15.11
CA ARG A 32 49.11 32.50 16.13
C ARG A 32 50.32 31.73 15.57
N ILE A 33 50.09 30.59 14.94
CA ILE A 33 51.16 29.74 14.38
C ILE A 33 51.95 30.51 13.31
N LEU A 34 51.28 31.18 12.37
CA LEU A 34 51.93 31.97 11.32
C LEU A 34 52.79 33.10 11.91
N LYS A 35 52.25 33.81 12.90
CA LYS A 35 52.97 34.90 13.60
C LYS A 35 54.22 34.38 14.31
N GLU A 36 54.11 33.27 15.02
CA GLU A 36 55.24 32.67 15.75
C GLU A 36 56.36 32.22 14.82
N GLN A 37 56.03 31.62 13.68
CA GLN A 37 57.02 31.22 12.68
C GLN A 37 57.68 32.45 12.02
N LEU A 38 56.90 33.49 11.71
CA LEU A 38 57.39 34.71 11.09
C LEU A 38 58.33 35.48 12.02
N LEU A 39 57.96 35.64 13.30
CA LEU A 39 58.78 36.33 14.30
C LEU A 39 60.10 35.60 14.57
N LYS A 40 60.10 34.25 14.57
CA LYS A 40 61.35 33.44 14.69
C LYS A 40 62.32 33.67 13.53
N ILE A 41 61.80 33.78 12.30
CA ILE A 41 62.61 34.05 11.10
C ILE A 41 63.14 35.49 11.12
N VAL A 42 62.32 36.46 11.55
CA VAL A 42 62.73 37.86 11.65
C VAL A 42 63.78 38.07 12.76
N SER A 43 63.60 37.44 13.92
CA SER A 43 64.54 37.55 15.05
C SER A 43 65.89 36.88 14.78
N THR A 44 65.94 35.86 13.93
CA THR A 44 67.21 35.22 13.51
C THR A 44 67.98 36.03 12.46
N LEU A 45 67.30 36.91 11.73
CA LEU A 45 67.92 37.70 10.66
C LEU A 45 68.49 39.05 11.14
N SER A 46 67.81 39.78 12.04
CA SER A 46 68.42 40.94 12.69
C SER A 46 67.69 41.40 13.98
N PRO A 47 68.41 41.84 15.02
CA PRO A 47 67.83 42.30 16.29
C PRO A 47 67.15 43.68 16.20
N SER A 48 67.38 44.44 15.12
CA SER A 48 66.82 45.78 14.92
C SER A 48 65.37 45.79 14.42
N LEU A 49 64.83 44.64 13.99
CA LEU A 49 63.47 44.53 13.46
C LEU A 49 62.39 44.34 14.54
N VAL A 50 62.75 44.15 15.81
CA VAL A 50 61.78 44.10 16.94
C VAL A 50 60.97 45.40 17.05
N LYS A 51 61.53 46.53 16.61
CA LYS A 51 60.83 47.82 16.59
C LYS A 51 59.61 47.85 15.66
N TRP A 52 59.54 46.91 14.71
CA TRP A 52 58.50 46.84 13.67
C TRP A 52 57.47 45.72 13.90
N GLU A 53 57.49 45.04 15.06
CA GLU A 53 56.49 44.02 15.43
C GLU A 53 55.03 44.43 15.20
N PRO A 54 54.56 45.63 15.61
CA PRO A 54 53.15 46.01 15.41
C PRO A 54 52.78 46.23 13.94
N GLU A 55 53.72 46.71 13.12
CA GLU A 55 53.53 46.91 11.68
C GLU A 55 53.48 45.58 10.92
N LEU A 56 54.31 44.62 11.35
CA LEU A 56 54.32 43.26 10.79
C LEU A 56 53.03 42.50 11.12
N ASP A 57 52.49 42.67 12.32
CA ASP A 57 51.22 42.06 12.75
C ASP A 57 50.02 42.65 11.99
N ALA A 58 50.01 43.96 11.78
CA ALA A 58 49.00 44.64 10.96
C ALA A 58 49.06 44.18 9.49
N LEU A 59 50.26 44.00 8.93
CA LEU A 59 50.43 43.51 7.57
C LEU A 59 50.01 42.04 7.44
N LEU A 60 50.41 41.19 8.38
CA LEU A 60 50.04 39.77 8.40
C LEU A 60 48.52 39.59 8.49
N SER A 61 47.87 40.28 9.42
CA SER A 61 46.42 40.24 9.56
C SER A 61 45.68 40.79 8.33
N ALA A 62 46.18 41.85 7.70
CA ALA A 62 45.62 42.38 6.45
C ALA A 62 45.76 41.40 5.28
N VAL A 63 46.89 40.70 5.16
CA VAL A 63 47.12 39.66 4.14
C VAL A 63 46.18 38.48 4.37
N ILE A 64 46.10 37.98 5.60
CA ILE A 64 45.22 36.86 5.97
C ILE A 64 43.76 37.22 5.69
N TRP A 65 43.32 38.43 6.06
CA TRP A 65 41.96 38.89 5.78
C TRP A 65 41.66 38.97 4.27
N LYS A 66 42.61 39.45 3.46
CA LYS A 66 42.46 39.48 2.00
C LYS A 66 42.39 38.06 1.40
N VAL A 67 43.23 37.14 1.86
CA VAL A 67 43.25 35.75 1.37
C VAL A 67 41.98 35.01 1.80
N SER A 68 41.57 35.13 3.05
CA SER A 68 40.31 34.57 3.57
C SER A 68 39.11 35.07 2.75
N ARG A 69 39.03 36.40 2.52
CA ARG A 69 37.99 36.98 1.67
C ARG A 69 38.01 36.39 0.25
N LEU A 70 39.19 36.25 -0.36
CA LEU A 70 39.32 35.66 -1.70
C LEU A 70 38.83 34.21 -1.74
N LEU A 71 39.17 33.41 -0.72
CA LEU A 71 38.74 32.02 -0.60
C LEU A 71 37.22 31.91 -0.43
N GLU A 72 36.60 32.75 0.39
CA GLU A 72 35.14 32.82 0.53
C GLU A 72 34.46 33.11 -0.83
N TRP A 73 34.95 34.12 -1.56
CA TRP A 73 34.40 34.43 -2.89
C TRP A 73 34.60 33.29 -3.89
N LEU A 74 35.74 32.60 -3.82
CA LEU A 74 36.02 31.45 -4.68
C LEU A 74 35.08 30.28 -4.36
N GLU A 75 34.84 29.99 -3.09
CA GLU A 75 33.90 28.96 -2.66
C GLU A 75 32.48 29.26 -3.16
N LEU A 76 32.00 30.50 -2.96
CA LEU A 76 30.70 30.93 -3.48
C LEU A 76 30.62 30.79 -5.00
N CYS A 77 31.67 31.19 -5.72
CA CYS A 77 31.73 31.03 -7.18
C CYS A 77 31.64 29.56 -7.60
N VAL A 78 32.35 28.65 -6.91
CA VAL A 78 32.33 27.20 -7.19
C VAL A 78 30.95 26.60 -6.90
N GLN A 79 30.31 27.00 -5.80
CA GLN A 79 28.95 26.56 -5.47
C GLN A 79 27.92 27.05 -6.48
N VAL A 80 28.00 28.30 -6.93
CA VAL A 80 27.11 28.83 -7.98
C VAL A 80 27.35 28.12 -9.31
N ALA A 81 28.62 27.89 -9.68
CA ALA A 81 28.96 27.15 -10.89
C ALA A 81 28.45 25.70 -10.85
N SER A 82 28.50 25.04 -9.68
CA SER A 82 28.05 23.66 -9.52
C SER A 82 26.53 23.56 -9.62
N LEU A 83 25.82 24.51 -9.02
CA LEU A 83 24.38 24.65 -9.15
C LEU A 83 23.97 24.89 -10.61
N LEU A 84 24.64 25.80 -11.31
CA LEU A 84 24.39 26.06 -12.73
C LEU A 84 24.64 24.81 -13.58
N ASN A 85 25.72 24.06 -13.31
CA ASN A 85 25.99 22.81 -14.01
C ASN A 85 24.91 21.75 -13.74
N TYR A 86 24.44 21.65 -12.51
CA TYR A 86 23.33 20.77 -12.16
C TYR A 86 22.02 21.17 -12.88
N LEU A 87 21.70 22.46 -12.97
CA LEU A 87 20.53 22.94 -13.72
C LEU A 87 20.65 22.64 -15.22
N LEU A 88 21.84 22.79 -15.79
CA LEU A 88 22.11 22.40 -17.17
C LEU A 88 22.02 20.89 -17.37
N PHE A 89 22.47 20.09 -16.39
CA PHE A 89 22.30 18.65 -16.37
C PHE A 89 20.82 18.26 -16.34
N LEU A 90 19.98 18.92 -15.54
CA LEU A 90 18.54 18.65 -15.55
C LEU A 90 17.88 19.00 -16.89
N ARG A 91 18.42 19.98 -17.62
CA ARG A 91 17.90 20.37 -18.94
C ARG A 91 18.40 19.48 -20.08
N GLN A 92 19.66 19.09 -20.08
CA GLN A 92 20.33 18.41 -21.20
C GLN A 92 20.62 16.92 -20.92
N GLY A 93 20.78 16.53 -19.67
CA GLY A 93 21.01 15.15 -19.21
C GLY A 93 22.42 14.61 -19.42
N VAL A 94 23.43 15.45 -19.70
CA VAL A 94 24.73 14.97 -20.20
C VAL A 94 25.82 14.81 -19.13
N PHE A 95 26.13 15.85 -18.34
CA PHE A 95 27.25 15.85 -17.38
C PHE A 95 26.81 16.17 -15.94
N PRO A 96 26.91 15.23 -14.98
CA PRO A 96 26.39 15.43 -13.63
C PRO A 96 27.25 16.37 -12.78
N ASN A 97 28.59 16.29 -12.85
CA ASN A 97 29.48 17.14 -12.06
C ASN A 97 30.27 18.14 -12.92
N LEU A 98 30.68 19.26 -12.30
CA LEU A 98 31.61 20.22 -12.91
C LEU A 98 32.95 19.57 -13.25
N THR A 99 33.42 18.68 -12.38
CA THR A 99 34.66 17.91 -12.58
C THR A 99 34.57 17.05 -13.83
N ASP A 100 33.42 16.40 -14.07
CA ASP A 100 33.21 15.54 -15.22
C ASP A 100 33.17 16.35 -16.52
N ARG A 101 32.67 17.58 -16.46
CA ARG A 101 32.72 18.53 -17.58
C ARG A 101 34.14 19.03 -17.86
N LEU A 102 34.96 19.23 -16.83
CA LEU A 102 36.36 19.63 -16.97
C LEU A 102 37.22 18.50 -17.55
N VAL A 103 37.00 17.27 -17.10
CA VAL A 103 37.74 16.07 -17.54
C VAL A 103 37.15 15.47 -18.83
N GLY A 104 35.92 15.85 -19.19
CA GLY A 104 35.24 15.38 -20.41
C GLY A 104 34.73 13.94 -20.33
N ILE A 105 34.57 13.39 -19.13
CA ILE A 105 34.10 12.02 -18.93
C ILE A 105 32.59 12.00 -19.14
N LYS A 106 32.13 11.29 -20.16
CA LYS A 106 30.71 11.09 -20.42
C LYS A 106 30.23 9.82 -19.71
N PRO A 107 29.27 9.89 -18.78
CA PRO A 107 28.69 8.70 -18.19
C PRO A 107 27.87 7.96 -19.25
N VAL A 108 28.39 6.85 -19.75
CA VAL A 108 27.64 5.93 -20.62
C VAL A 108 26.97 4.90 -19.73
N SER A 109 25.65 4.73 -19.85
CA SER A 109 24.94 3.68 -19.12
C SER A 109 25.50 2.32 -19.50
N ALA A 110 26.03 1.57 -18.53
CA ALA A 110 26.55 0.22 -18.75
C ALA A 110 25.47 -0.77 -19.24
N THR A 111 24.20 -0.40 -19.12
CA THR A 111 23.06 -1.21 -19.56
C THR A 111 22.05 -0.32 -20.31
N SER A 112 21.89 -0.52 -21.61
CA SER A 112 20.91 0.15 -22.48
C SER A 112 19.51 -0.47 -22.43
N MET A 113 19.20 -1.25 -21.39
CA MET A 113 17.86 -1.77 -21.21
C MET A 113 17.08 -0.79 -20.35
N SER A 114 16.17 -0.04 -20.99
CA SER A 114 14.94 0.41 -20.34
C SER A 114 14.43 -0.77 -19.51
N ARG A 115 14.55 -0.70 -18.19
CA ARG A 115 13.83 -1.62 -17.33
C ARG A 115 12.37 -1.34 -17.60
N VAL A 116 11.78 -2.11 -18.51
CA VAL A 116 10.35 -2.22 -18.68
C VAL A 116 9.88 -2.77 -17.35
N VAL A 117 9.54 -1.87 -16.42
CA VAL A 117 8.91 -2.22 -15.16
C VAL A 117 7.68 -3.02 -15.57
N GLY A 118 7.59 -4.26 -15.09
CA GLY A 118 6.59 -5.24 -15.52
C GLY A 118 5.18 -4.89 -15.04
N TYR A 119 4.64 -3.77 -15.52
CA TYR A 119 3.30 -3.29 -15.19
C TYR A 119 2.23 -4.30 -15.62
N SER A 120 2.51 -5.19 -16.58
CA SER A 120 1.56 -6.19 -17.07
C SER A 120 0.98 -7.08 -15.96
N PHE A 121 1.76 -7.40 -14.93
CA PHE A 121 1.26 -8.21 -13.80
C PHE A 121 0.49 -7.34 -12.79
N MET A 122 1.05 -6.21 -12.38
CA MET A 122 0.43 -5.29 -11.44
C MET A 122 -0.91 -4.73 -11.94
N THR A 123 -0.97 -4.30 -13.21
CA THR A 123 -2.20 -3.76 -13.81
C THR A 123 -3.26 -4.85 -13.97
N ARG A 124 -2.88 -6.09 -14.28
CA ARG A 124 -3.83 -7.21 -14.36
C ARG A 124 -4.44 -7.53 -13.00
N GLU A 125 -3.64 -7.55 -11.95
CA GLU A 125 -4.11 -7.80 -10.58
C GLU A 125 -5.06 -6.69 -10.13
N LEU A 126 -4.70 -5.42 -10.34
CA LEU A 126 -5.55 -4.28 -9.96
C LEU A 126 -6.91 -4.29 -10.68
N LEU A 127 -6.90 -4.56 -11.99
CA LEU A 127 -8.13 -4.68 -12.77
C LEU A 127 -9.02 -5.81 -12.26
N TRP A 128 -8.42 -6.98 -11.97
CA TRP A 128 -9.18 -8.13 -11.49
C TRP A 128 -9.75 -7.92 -10.09
N HIS A 129 -8.98 -7.32 -9.17
CA HIS A 129 -9.45 -6.98 -7.83
C HIS A 129 -10.58 -5.94 -7.87
N GLY A 130 -10.43 -4.85 -8.64
CA GLY A 130 -11.49 -3.86 -8.80
C GLY A 130 -12.75 -4.41 -9.46
N PHE A 131 -12.60 -5.34 -10.40
CA PHE A 131 -13.74 -6.03 -11.02
C PHE A 131 -14.49 -6.91 -10.01
N ILE A 132 -13.79 -7.66 -9.16
CA ILE A 132 -14.41 -8.50 -8.14
C ILE A 132 -15.16 -7.66 -7.11
N GLU A 133 -14.57 -6.55 -6.64
CA GLU A 133 -15.24 -5.65 -5.69
C GLU A 133 -16.58 -5.16 -6.25
N LEU A 134 -16.63 -4.77 -7.53
CA LEU A 134 -17.88 -4.40 -8.19
C LEU A 134 -18.86 -5.57 -8.30
N MET A 135 -18.39 -6.77 -8.66
CA MET A 135 -19.23 -7.97 -8.77
C MET A 135 -19.85 -8.37 -7.43
N VAL A 136 -19.12 -8.24 -6.32
CA VAL A 136 -19.63 -8.53 -4.97
C VAL A 136 -20.76 -7.58 -4.60
N PHE A 137 -20.71 -6.31 -5.02
CA PHE A 137 -21.83 -5.38 -4.82
C PHE A 137 -23.02 -5.66 -5.74
N VAL A 138 -22.78 -6.16 -6.95
CA VAL A 138 -23.84 -6.54 -7.89
C VAL A 138 -24.53 -7.84 -7.47
N PHE A 139 -23.80 -8.78 -6.86
CA PHE A 139 -24.32 -10.09 -6.44
C PHE A 139 -25.60 -10.05 -5.58
N PRO A 140 -25.71 -9.24 -4.50
CA PRO A 140 -26.94 -9.15 -3.71
C PRO A 140 -28.07 -8.38 -4.42
N LEU A 141 -27.76 -7.56 -5.43
CA LEU A 141 -28.76 -6.84 -6.22
C LEU A 141 -29.41 -7.76 -7.28
N VAL A 142 -28.71 -8.82 -7.69
CA VAL A 142 -29.26 -9.82 -8.60
C VAL A 142 -30.03 -10.86 -7.79
N ASN A 143 -31.32 -11.03 -8.09
CA ASN A 143 -32.13 -12.08 -7.49
C ASN A 143 -31.58 -13.47 -7.88
N TYR A 144 -30.70 -14.01 -7.03
CA TYR A 144 -30.01 -15.27 -7.27
C TYR A 144 -30.97 -16.46 -7.42
N LYS A 145 -32.16 -16.41 -6.79
CA LYS A 145 -33.20 -17.44 -6.91
C LYS A 145 -33.84 -17.44 -8.30
N TYR A 146 -34.12 -16.25 -8.85
CA TYR A 146 -34.62 -16.11 -10.22
C TYR A 146 -33.60 -16.63 -11.25
N LEU A 147 -32.33 -16.23 -11.09
CA LEU A 147 -31.26 -16.69 -11.97
C LEU A 147 -31.06 -18.22 -11.87
N GLN A 148 -31.15 -18.79 -10.66
CA GLN A 148 -31.05 -20.23 -10.45
C GLN A 148 -32.17 -21.01 -11.15
N ARG A 149 -33.42 -20.52 -11.14
CA ARG A 149 -34.53 -21.15 -11.89
C ARG A 149 -34.32 -21.07 -13.39
N ARG A 150 -33.87 -19.91 -13.90
CA ARG A 150 -33.56 -19.72 -15.33
C ARG A 150 -32.41 -20.62 -15.77
N ALA A 151 -31.34 -20.70 -14.98
CA ALA A 151 -30.19 -21.55 -15.22
C ALA A 151 -30.56 -23.04 -15.21
N ARG A 152 -31.38 -23.51 -14.26
CA ARG A 152 -31.90 -24.90 -14.23
C ARG A 152 -32.72 -25.23 -15.48
N LYS A 153 -33.45 -24.27 -16.04
CA LYS A 153 -34.20 -24.41 -17.30
C LYS A 153 -33.28 -24.54 -18.53
N TYR A 154 -32.12 -23.89 -18.51
CA TYR A 154 -31.10 -23.99 -19.57
C TYR A 154 -30.21 -25.23 -19.44
N ILE A 155 -29.93 -25.67 -18.21
CA ILE A 155 -29.08 -26.85 -17.91
C ILE A 155 -29.84 -28.18 -18.10
N GLY A 156 -31.10 -28.15 -18.54
CA GLY A 156 -31.85 -29.36 -18.91
C GLY A 156 -32.20 -30.27 -17.73
N TYR A 157 -32.38 -29.70 -16.52
CA TYR A 157 -32.79 -30.49 -15.36
C TYR A 157 -34.17 -31.11 -15.60
N THR A 158 -34.23 -32.43 -15.65
CA THR A 158 -35.47 -33.18 -15.83
C THR A 158 -36.33 -33.01 -14.59
N ARG A 159 -37.54 -32.48 -14.79
CA ARG A 159 -38.57 -32.36 -13.76
C ARG A 159 -38.81 -33.74 -13.14
N ALA A 160 -38.47 -33.92 -11.85
CA ALA A 160 -38.75 -35.16 -11.13
C ALA A 160 -40.27 -35.41 -11.10
N LYS A 161 -40.66 -36.67 -11.32
CA LYS A 161 -42.05 -37.14 -11.48
C LYS A 161 -42.99 -36.56 -10.42
N ASP A 162 -44.19 -36.19 -10.86
CA ASP A 162 -45.25 -35.62 -10.02
C ASP A 162 -45.52 -36.46 -8.77
N CYS A 163 -45.08 -35.97 -7.61
CA CYS A 163 -45.41 -36.57 -6.31
C CYS A 163 -46.82 -36.12 -5.89
N ARG A 164 -47.86 -36.74 -6.44
CA ARG A 164 -49.23 -36.59 -5.94
C ARG A 164 -49.37 -37.42 -4.66
N GLN A 165 -49.97 -36.81 -3.64
CA GLN A 165 -50.15 -37.32 -2.27
C GLN A 165 -50.44 -38.83 -2.18
N GLU A 166 -49.45 -39.60 -1.74
CA GLU A 166 -49.66 -40.74 -0.84
C GLU A 166 -49.06 -40.32 0.50
N GLY A 167 -49.85 -40.45 1.58
CA GLY A 167 -49.66 -39.75 2.86
C GLY A 167 -48.22 -39.73 3.37
N LEU A 168 -47.78 -38.55 3.84
CA LEU A 168 -46.44 -38.33 4.37
C LEU A 168 -46.28 -39.13 5.68
N VAL A 169 -45.69 -40.33 5.61
CA VAL A 169 -45.37 -41.11 6.81
C VAL A 169 -44.12 -40.51 7.46
N TYR A 170 -44.31 -39.89 8.63
CA TYR A 170 -43.23 -39.29 9.38
C TYR A 170 -42.40 -40.38 10.07
N THR A 171 -41.18 -40.60 9.58
CA THR A 171 -40.19 -41.49 10.23
C THR A 171 -39.05 -40.65 10.82
N VAL A 172 -38.29 -41.23 11.75
CA VAL A 172 -37.10 -40.58 12.37
C VAL A 172 -36.04 -40.19 11.34
N ALA A 173 -36.09 -40.77 10.14
CA ALA A 173 -35.20 -40.47 9.02
C ALA A 173 -35.69 -39.30 8.13
N THR A 174 -36.86 -38.72 8.39
CA THR A 174 -37.36 -37.60 7.58
C THR A 174 -36.53 -36.34 7.81
N ARG A 175 -36.03 -35.76 6.72
CA ARG A 175 -35.18 -34.56 6.72
C ARG A 175 -35.87 -33.43 5.98
N CYS A 176 -35.66 -32.20 6.45
CA CYS A 176 -36.13 -31.01 5.77
C CYS A 176 -35.46 -30.89 4.39
N SER A 177 -36.24 -30.72 3.32
CA SER A 177 -35.69 -30.59 1.96
C SER A 177 -34.93 -29.27 1.71
N VAL A 178 -34.92 -28.35 2.67
CA VAL A 178 -34.16 -27.08 2.62
C VAL A 178 -32.88 -27.15 3.45
N CYS A 179 -32.95 -27.51 4.74
CA CYS A 179 -31.80 -27.53 5.65
C CYS A 179 -31.19 -28.92 5.90
N GLN A 180 -31.82 -30.00 5.41
CA GLN A 180 -31.37 -31.40 5.55
C GLN A 180 -31.24 -31.93 7.00
N GLU A 181 -31.81 -31.19 7.95
CA GLU A 181 -31.91 -31.54 9.37
C GLU A 181 -33.32 -32.05 9.73
N PRO A 182 -33.49 -32.70 10.89
CA PRO A 182 -34.81 -33.07 11.38
C PRO A 182 -35.70 -31.81 11.47
N PRO A 183 -36.91 -31.84 10.88
CA PRO A 183 -37.69 -30.62 10.72
C PRO A 183 -38.25 -30.10 12.04
N VAL A 184 -37.92 -28.85 12.37
CA VAL A 184 -38.56 -28.13 13.50
C VAL A 184 -39.94 -27.65 13.03
N LEU A 185 -40.98 -28.17 13.68
CA LEU A 185 -42.39 -27.93 13.34
C LEU A 185 -42.69 -28.28 11.85
N PRO A 186 -42.85 -29.58 11.53
CA PRO A 186 -42.90 -30.06 10.15
C PRO A 186 -44.15 -29.57 9.40
N HIS A 187 -43.92 -28.98 8.24
CA HIS A 187 -44.96 -28.49 7.33
C HIS A 187 -44.75 -29.02 5.91
N HIS A 188 -45.83 -29.08 5.14
CA HIS A 188 -45.80 -29.37 3.71
C HIS A 188 -46.52 -28.29 2.92
N MET A 189 -46.07 -28.10 1.68
CA MET A 189 -46.60 -27.11 0.71
C MET A 189 -47.53 -27.73 -0.33
N GLY A 190 -48.05 -28.94 -0.08
CA GLY A 190 -48.90 -29.71 -1.02
C GLY A 190 -48.19 -30.87 -1.72
N CYS A 191 -46.86 -30.96 -1.61
CA CYS A 191 -46.05 -32.09 -2.07
C CYS A 191 -45.73 -33.09 -0.94
N ALA A 192 -45.27 -34.30 -1.31
CA ALA A 192 -44.80 -35.35 -0.40
C ALA A 192 -43.43 -35.07 0.26
N HIS A 193 -43.07 -33.81 0.49
CA HIS A 193 -41.80 -33.42 1.13
C HIS A 193 -42.06 -32.61 2.39
N SER A 194 -41.28 -32.86 3.45
CA SER A 194 -41.32 -32.12 4.71
C SER A 194 -40.36 -30.93 4.72
N PHE A 195 -40.78 -29.88 5.42
CA PHE A 195 -40.02 -28.64 5.62
C PHE A 195 -40.14 -28.20 7.08
N CYS A 196 -39.13 -27.52 7.61
CA CYS A 196 -39.29 -26.75 8.85
C CYS A 196 -40.23 -25.56 8.59
N TYR A 197 -41.05 -25.18 9.58
CA TYR A 197 -41.87 -23.97 9.50
C TYR A 197 -41.06 -22.74 9.06
N TYR A 198 -39.92 -22.49 9.73
CA TYR A 198 -39.07 -21.34 9.42
C TYR A 198 -38.42 -21.43 8.04
N CYS A 199 -37.98 -22.62 7.62
CA CYS A 199 -37.40 -22.82 6.28
C CYS A 199 -38.42 -22.58 5.18
N LEU A 200 -39.66 -23.04 5.36
CA LEU A 200 -40.72 -22.83 4.39
C LEU A 200 -41.14 -21.35 4.35
N GLN A 201 -41.39 -20.74 5.51
CA GLN A 201 -41.82 -19.35 5.62
C GLN A 201 -40.78 -18.37 5.04
N SER A 202 -39.51 -18.52 5.40
CA SER A 202 -38.42 -17.65 4.92
C SER A 202 -38.23 -17.72 3.41
N ASN A 203 -38.30 -18.91 2.81
CA ASN A 203 -38.16 -19.06 1.36
C ASN A 203 -39.38 -18.51 0.60
N ARG A 204 -40.60 -18.61 1.15
CA ARG A 204 -41.79 -17.96 0.56
C ARG A 204 -41.79 -16.44 0.71
N MET A 205 -41.24 -15.92 1.81
CA MET A 205 -41.04 -14.47 2.00
C MET A 205 -40.01 -13.90 1.02
N ALA A 206 -38.93 -14.64 0.75
CA ALA A 206 -37.92 -14.27 -0.22
C ALA A 206 -38.39 -14.46 -1.68
N ASP A 207 -39.30 -15.40 -1.91
CA ASP A 207 -39.81 -15.72 -3.23
C ASP A 207 -41.30 -16.11 -3.22
N SER A 208 -42.14 -15.23 -3.77
CA SER A 208 -43.58 -15.49 -3.93
C SER A 208 -43.88 -16.75 -4.76
N LYS A 209 -42.96 -17.18 -5.64
CA LYS A 209 -43.08 -18.39 -6.47
C LYS A 209 -42.05 -19.44 -6.04
N PHE A 210 -41.95 -19.68 -4.74
CA PHE A 210 -41.10 -20.74 -4.22
C PHE A 210 -41.57 -22.13 -4.70
N GLU A 211 -40.65 -22.86 -5.31
CA GLU A 211 -40.84 -24.25 -5.75
C GLU A 211 -40.07 -25.19 -4.82
N CYS A 212 -40.65 -26.36 -4.50
CA CYS A 212 -39.94 -27.39 -3.76
C CYS A 212 -38.63 -27.77 -4.48
N PRO A 213 -37.47 -27.77 -3.80
CA PRO A 213 -36.19 -28.11 -4.43
C PRO A 213 -36.10 -29.58 -4.89
N SER A 214 -36.92 -30.47 -4.32
CA SER A 214 -36.91 -31.91 -4.61
C SER A 214 -37.86 -32.33 -5.73
N CYS A 215 -39.04 -31.71 -5.86
CA CYS A 215 -40.03 -32.05 -6.91
C CYS A 215 -40.47 -30.90 -7.82
N GLY A 216 -40.08 -29.65 -7.53
CA GLY A 216 -40.48 -28.48 -8.32
C GLY A 216 -41.96 -28.10 -8.18
N HIS A 217 -42.68 -28.64 -7.19
CA HIS A 217 -44.06 -28.25 -6.93
C HIS A 217 -44.12 -26.82 -6.37
N SER A 218 -44.98 -25.98 -6.92
CA SER A 218 -45.37 -24.67 -6.38
C SER A 218 -46.88 -24.60 -6.25
N ASP A 219 -47.35 -24.12 -5.11
CA ASP A 219 -48.76 -23.82 -4.87
C ASP A 219 -48.95 -22.30 -4.98
N GLU A 220 -49.97 -21.87 -5.73
CA GLU A 220 -50.29 -20.46 -5.96
C GLU A 220 -50.83 -19.76 -4.70
N ASN A 221 -51.26 -20.52 -3.67
CA ASN A 221 -51.79 -19.95 -2.44
C ASN A 221 -50.70 -19.81 -1.34
N PRO A 222 -50.20 -18.58 -1.05
CA PRO A 222 -49.09 -18.33 -0.13
C PRO A 222 -49.38 -18.67 1.35
N SER A 223 -50.65 -18.79 1.74
CA SER A 223 -51.08 -19.03 3.12
C SER A 223 -51.56 -20.47 3.39
N ALA A 224 -51.69 -21.30 2.36
CA ALA A 224 -52.04 -22.71 2.50
C ALA A 224 -50.78 -23.57 2.67
N PHE A 225 -50.22 -23.63 3.87
CA PHE A 225 -49.29 -24.70 4.24
C PHE A 225 -49.84 -25.41 5.47
N GLN A 226 -49.94 -26.73 5.38
CA GLN A 226 -50.58 -27.53 6.41
C GLN A 226 -49.52 -28.15 7.31
N PRO A 227 -49.78 -28.25 8.61
CA PRO A 227 -48.93 -29.03 9.49
C PRO A 227 -48.96 -30.48 9.00
N VAL A 228 -47.79 -31.12 8.98
CA VAL A 228 -47.73 -32.56 8.71
C VAL A 228 -48.42 -33.26 9.88
N THR A 229 -49.57 -33.87 9.62
CA THR A 229 -50.25 -34.68 10.63
C THR A 229 -49.45 -35.96 10.85
N ALA A 230 -48.75 -36.05 11.98
CA ALA A 230 -48.05 -37.27 12.37
C ALA A 230 -49.07 -38.38 12.63
N ARG A 231 -49.24 -39.31 11.69
CA ARG A 231 -49.70 -40.65 12.06
C ARG A 231 -48.48 -41.37 12.61
N PHE A 232 -48.38 -41.43 13.94
CA PHE A 232 -47.45 -42.35 14.57
C PHE A 232 -47.85 -43.76 14.13
N SER A 233 -47.04 -44.38 13.27
CA SER A 233 -47.05 -45.85 13.15
C SER A 233 -46.54 -46.39 14.48
N GLY A 234 -47.44 -46.52 15.46
CA GLY A 234 -47.20 -47.35 16.62
C GLY A 234 -47.11 -48.78 16.13
N ASN A 235 -45.90 -49.32 16.08
CA ASN A 235 -45.69 -50.76 16.06
C ASN A 235 -45.24 -51.18 17.45
N SER A 236 -46.11 -51.98 18.06
CA SER A 236 -45.83 -53.11 18.96
C SER A 236 -44.52 -53.83 18.67
#